data_AF-A0A2N2GSV2-F1
#
_entry.id   AF-A0A2N2GSV2-F1
#
_cell.length_a   1.000
_cell.length_b   1.000
_cell.length_c   1.000
_cell.angle_alpha   90.00
_cell.angle_beta   90.00
_cell.angle_gamma   90.00
#
_symmetry.space_group_name_H-M   'P 1'
#
loop_
_entity.id
_entity.type
_entity.pdbx_description
1 polymer ?
#
loop_
_entity_poly.entity_id
_entity_poly.type
_entity_poly.pdbx_seq_one_letter_code
_entity_poly.pdbx_strand_id
1 'polypeptide(L)'
;MENAAKKTDFTSPVMEYGQVLKADSGRFVVHTDCGDYTAETAVSCLIAPHRGDTVLTSLDRDGQCYILAVLKRGSEAVVANELLFTGPVHVHVKDGGFDLSSEAGVSLAATEELAMVAPKVSLHAGTARATVEVFNYLGHSFSARLKKIKIVAGRAENVFHRLTERLTNTFRYVTEHEEVQTGSTRYLVEDTLTMHSKNAMHMAEEMVSINAEQIHLC
;
A
#
# COMPACT_ATOMS: atom_id res chain seq x y z
N MET A 1 59.76 -23.59 -21.75
CA MET A 1 58.59 -22.77 -22.11
C MET A 1 58.34 -21.86 -20.93
N GLU A 2 58.86 -20.64 -21.03
CA GLU A 2 58.77 -19.58 -20.02
C GLU A 2 57.34 -19.04 -19.96
N ASN A 3 56.64 -19.27 -18.84
CA ASN A 3 55.41 -18.57 -18.52
C ASN A 3 55.77 -17.21 -17.91
N ALA A 4 55.92 -16.20 -18.76
CA ALA A 4 56.11 -14.82 -18.34
C ALA A 4 54.76 -14.26 -17.86
N ALA A 5 54.56 -14.25 -16.53
CA ALA A 5 53.55 -13.40 -15.93
C ALA A 5 53.91 -11.94 -16.24
N LYS A 6 53.12 -11.28 -17.10
CA LYS A 6 53.24 -9.83 -17.34
C LYS A 6 52.98 -9.12 -16.01
N LYS A 7 54.05 -8.64 -15.38
CA LYS A 7 53.97 -7.64 -14.32
C LYS A 7 53.60 -6.32 -14.99
N THR A 8 52.32 -6.03 -15.07
CA THR A 8 51.83 -4.74 -15.56
C THR A 8 51.96 -3.73 -14.43
N ASP A 9 52.89 -2.79 -14.57
CA ASP A 9 53.19 -1.76 -13.56
C ASP A 9 52.22 -0.58 -13.76
N PHE A 10 51.07 -0.63 -13.09
CA PHE A 10 50.04 0.39 -13.20
C PHE A 10 50.37 1.58 -12.29
N THR A 11 50.65 2.74 -12.89
CA THR A 11 50.93 4.01 -12.16
C THR A 11 49.65 4.72 -11.70
N SER A 12 48.48 4.24 -12.11
CA SER A 12 47.14 4.77 -11.79
C SER A 12 46.12 3.65 -11.91
N PRO A 13 44.95 3.73 -11.24
CA PRO A 13 43.91 2.72 -11.39
C PRO A 13 43.47 2.62 -12.85
N VAL A 14 43.35 1.39 -13.34
CA VAL A 14 42.96 1.10 -14.73
C VAL A 14 41.52 0.62 -14.76
N MET A 15 40.78 1.13 -15.73
CA MET A 15 39.42 0.66 -16.01
C MET A 15 39.45 -0.41 -17.09
N GLU A 16 38.89 -1.58 -16.79
CA GLU A 16 38.82 -2.71 -17.72
C GLU A 16 37.42 -3.31 -17.76
N TYR A 17 37.13 -4.00 -18.85
CA TYR A 17 35.97 -4.88 -18.89
C TYR A 17 36.35 -6.22 -18.26
N GLY A 18 35.41 -6.79 -17.53
CA GLY A 18 35.58 -8.11 -16.97
C GLY A 18 34.32 -8.93 -17.00
N GLN A 19 34.47 -10.23 -16.75
CA GLN A 19 33.36 -11.15 -16.60
C GLN A 19 33.29 -11.68 -15.16
N VAL A 20 32.12 -11.59 -14.53
CA VAL A 20 31.91 -12.12 -13.18
C VAL A 20 31.92 -13.65 -13.23
N LEU A 21 32.94 -14.29 -12.69
CA LEU A 21 33.07 -15.75 -12.62
C LEU A 21 32.30 -16.34 -11.43
N LYS A 22 32.31 -15.63 -10.31
CA LYS A 22 31.66 -16.02 -9.05
C LYS A 22 31.08 -14.80 -8.34
N ALA A 23 29.96 -15.01 -7.66
CA ALA A 23 29.31 -14.03 -6.80
C ALA A 23 28.92 -14.73 -5.50
N ASP A 24 29.47 -14.29 -4.37
CA ASP A 24 29.14 -14.81 -3.03
C ASP A 24 29.13 -13.67 -2.01
N SER A 25 27.95 -13.42 -1.42
CA SER A 25 27.79 -12.55 -0.25
C SER A 25 28.48 -11.17 -0.38
N GLY A 26 28.37 -10.54 -1.57
CA GLY A 26 28.96 -9.22 -1.87
C GLY A 26 30.43 -9.22 -2.29
N ARG A 27 31.08 -10.39 -2.35
CA ARG A 27 32.42 -10.56 -2.95
C ARG A 27 32.29 -11.25 -4.30
N PHE A 28 33.06 -10.75 -5.26
CA PHE A 28 33.02 -11.21 -6.64
C PHE A 28 34.40 -11.69 -7.07
N VAL A 29 34.43 -12.63 -8.00
CA VAL A 29 35.65 -12.94 -8.77
C VAL A 29 35.39 -12.50 -10.20
N VAL A 30 36.22 -11.60 -10.72
CA VAL A 30 36.09 -11.05 -12.06
C VAL A 30 37.31 -11.43 -12.88
N HIS A 31 37.08 -12.01 -14.06
CA HIS A 31 38.10 -12.25 -15.06
C HIS A 31 38.26 -11.01 -15.93
N THR A 32 39.47 -10.45 -16.00
CA THR A 32 39.85 -9.38 -16.93
C THR A 32 41.01 -9.85 -17.82
N ASP A 33 41.41 -9.03 -18.81
CA ASP A 33 42.57 -9.30 -19.66
C ASP A 33 43.89 -9.40 -18.86
N CYS A 34 43.93 -8.81 -17.66
CA CYS A 34 45.07 -8.85 -16.75
C CYS A 34 45.08 -10.08 -15.81
N GLY A 35 43.97 -10.81 -15.71
CA GLY A 35 43.82 -12.00 -14.87
C GLY A 35 42.53 -12.03 -14.05
N ASP A 36 42.48 -12.93 -13.07
CA ASP A 36 41.35 -13.06 -12.16
C ASP A 36 41.59 -12.25 -10.89
N TYR A 37 40.63 -11.38 -10.55
CA TYR A 37 40.70 -10.52 -9.37
C TYR A 37 39.50 -10.73 -8.45
N THR A 38 39.76 -10.65 -7.14
CA THR A 38 38.67 -10.50 -6.17
C THR A 38 38.20 -9.05 -6.22
N ALA A 39 36.90 -8.85 -6.38
CA ALA A 39 36.29 -7.54 -6.54
C ALA A 39 35.14 -7.31 -5.57
N GLU A 40 34.95 -6.05 -5.20
CA GLU A 40 33.80 -5.57 -4.44
C GLU A 40 32.95 -4.63 -5.30
N THR A 41 31.67 -4.49 -5.01
CA THR A 41 30.85 -3.46 -5.67
C THR A 41 31.22 -2.09 -5.15
N ALA A 42 31.49 -1.15 -6.06
CA ALA A 42 31.54 0.25 -5.68
C ALA A 42 30.18 0.67 -5.10
N VAL A 43 30.18 1.62 -4.15
CA VAL A 43 28.94 2.17 -3.58
C VAL A 43 28.02 2.76 -4.65
N SER A 44 28.59 3.26 -5.76
CA SER A 44 27.87 3.78 -6.91
C SER A 44 27.32 2.71 -7.87
N CYS A 45 27.69 1.43 -7.68
CA CYS A 45 27.20 0.34 -8.50
C CYS A 45 25.78 -0.04 -8.04
N LEU A 46 24.77 0.49 -8.74
CA LEU A 46 23.36 0.34 -8.33
C LEU A 46 22.77 -1.03 -8.66
N ILE A 47 23.17 -1.61 -9.80
CA ILE A 47 22.65 -2.90 -10.26
C ILE A 47 23.50 -4.01 -9.65
N ALA A 48 22.87 -4.90 -8.89
CA ALA A 48 23.54 -6.06 -8.30
C ALA A 48 24.22 -6.92 -9.39
N PRO A 49 25.56 -7.14 -9.34
CA PRO A 49 26.23 -8.02 -10.29
C PRO A 49 25.90 -9.49 -10.04
N HIS A 50 25.77 -10.25 -11.13
CA HIS A 50 25.55 -11.70 -11.10
C HIS A 50 26.66 -12.44 -11.83
N ARG A 51 26.81 -13.72 -11.53
CA ARG A 51 27.71 -14.60 -12.28
C ARG A 51 27.35 -14.58 -13.77
N GLY A 52 28.36 -14.47 -14.61
CA GLY A 52 28.24 -14.38 -16.07
C GLY A 52 28.12 -12.95 -16.59
N ASP A 53 27.86 -11.96 -15.73
CA ASP A 53 27.74 -10.56 -16.16
C ASP A 53 29.05 -10.01 -16.71
N THR A 54 28.94 -9.20 -17.75
CA THR A 54 30.01 -8.31 -18.18
C THR A 54 29.94 -7.03 -17.36
N VAL A 55 31.05 -6.66 -16.75
CA VAL A 55 31.15 -5.52 -15.82
C VAL A 55 32.28 -4.58 -16.24
N LEU A 56 32.16 -3.31 -15.83
CA LEU A 56 33.26 -2.35 -15.83
C LEU A 56 33.92 -2.39 -14.44
N THR A 57 35.23 -2.63 -14.38
CA THR A 57 36.00 -2.65 -13.14
C THR A 57 37.03 -1.54 -13.08
N SER A 58 37.40 -1.12 -11.87
CA SER A 58 38.58 -0.30 -11.58
C SER A 58 39.56 -1.13 -10.76
N LEU A 59 40.74 -1.41 -11.31
CA LEU A 59 41.81 -2.15 -10.66
C LEU A 59 42.96 -1.20 -10.29
N ASP A 60 43.36 -1.17 -9.03
CA ASP A 60 44.54 -0.43 -8.59
C ASP A 60 45.82 -1.28 -8.56
N ARG A 61 46.94 -0.63 -8.24
CA ARG A 61 48.26 -1.26 -8.12
C ARG A 61 48.32 -2.34 -7.04
N ASP A 62 47.56 -2.18 -5.97
CA ASP A 62 47.58 -3.08 -4.82
C ASP A 62 46.68 -4.31 -5.02
N GLY A 63 46.03 -4.40 -6.19
CA GLY A 63 45.15 -5.49 -6.58
C GLY A 63 43.72 -5.31 -6.10
N GLN A 64 43.37 -4.14 -5.57
CA GLN A 64 41.99 -3.82 -5.20
C GLN A 64 41.18 -3.61 -6.47
N CYS A 65 40.09 -4.36 -6.60
CA CYS A 65 39.21 -4.29 -7.75
C CYS A 65 37.80 -3.87 -7.30
N TYR A 66 37.25 -2.84 -7.93
CA TYR A 66 35.87 -2.43 -7.74
C TYR A 66 35.06 -2.64 -9.01
N ILE A 67 33.90 -3.28 -8.91
CA ILE A 67 32.89 -3.28 -9.96
C ILE A 67 32.19 -1.91 -9.92
N LEU A 68 32.32 -1.15 -11.01
CA LEU A 68 31.71 0.17 -11.15
C LEU A 68 30.30 0.08 -11.76
N ALA A 69 30.11 -0.82 -12.73
CA ALA A 69 28.84 -0.98 -13.44
C ALA A 69 28.69 -2.40 -14.00
N VAL A 70 27.45 -2.88 -14.06
CA VAL A 70 27.05 -4.05 -14.86
C VAL A 70 26.71 -3.58 -16.27
N LEU A 71 27.50 -3.99 -17.26
CA LEU A 71 27.36 -3.57 -18.65
C LEU A 71 26.39 -4.45 -19.42
N LYS A 72 26.42 -5.77 -19.15
CA LYS A 72 25.58 -6.75 -19.83
C LYS A 72 25.30 -7.94 -18.93
N ARG A 73 24.06 -8.42 -18.93
CA ARG A 73 23.71 -9.67 -18.23
C ARG A 73 24.30 -10.89 -18.92
N GLY A 74 24.71 -11.87 -18.12
CA GLY A 74 25.04 -13.21 -18.60
C GLY A 74 23.87 -13.84 -19.38
N SER A 75 24.17 -14.68 -20.37
CA SER A 75 23.17 -15.29 -21.27
C SER A 75 22.35 -16.42 -20.63
N GLU A 76 22.60 -16.75 -19.37
CA GLU A 76 21.95 -17.87 -18.67
C GLU A 76 20.87 -17.32 -17.72
N ALA A 77 19.61 -17.44 -18.17
CA ALA A 77 18.36 -17.04 -17.50
C ALA A 77 18.09 -15.53 -17.41
N VAL A 78 16.81 -15.17 -17.46
CA VAL A 78 16.33 -13.80 -17.21
C VAL A 78 16.50 -13.53 -15.71
N VAL A 79 17.66 -13.00 -15.35
CA VAL A 79 17.91 -12.50 -13.99
C VAL A 79 17.31 -11.11 -13.88
N ALA A 80 16.55 -10.87 -12.80
CA ALA A 80 15.94 -9.57 -12.55
C ALA A 80 17.01 -8.48 -12.37
N ASN A 81 16.68 -7.25 -12.78
CA ASN A 81 17.48 -6.10 -12.41
C ASN A 81 17.10 -5.66 -11.01
N GLU A 82 18.04 -5.81 -10.08
CA GLU A 82 17.85 -5.47 -8.69
C GLU A 82 18.67 -4.23 -8.34
N LEU A 83 17.98 -3.22 -7.81
CA LEU A 83 18.59 -2.08 -7.11
C LEU A 83 18.73 -2.48 -5.64
N LEU A 84 19.92 -2.90 -5.24
CA LEU A 84 20.20 -3.37 -3.89
C LEU A 84 21.03 -2.34 -3.14
N PHE A 85 20.53 -1.93 -1.97
CA PHE A 85 21.21 -0.97 -1.10
C PHE A 85 21.41 -1.58 0.30
N THR A 86 22.54 -1.26 0.91
CA THR A 86 22.85 -1.62 2.30
C THR A 86 22.76 -0.37 3.17
N GLY A 87 21.83 -0.36 4.13
CA GLY A 87 21.58 0.79 5.01
C GLY A 87 20.47 1.73 4.51
N PRO A 88 20.32 2.92 5.14
CA PRO A 88 19.27 3.88 4.78
C PRO A 88 19.45 4.45 3.37
N VAL A 89 18.34 4.62 2.64
CA VAL A 89 18.32 5.19 1.29
C VAL A 89 17.34 6.34 1.23
N HIS A 90 17.79 7.46 0.65
CA HIS A 90 16.95 8.61 0.36
C HIS A 90 16.96 8.89 -1.14
N VAL A 91 15.77 8.90 -1.75
CA VAL A 91 15.57 9.33 -3.14
C VAL A 91 14.90 10.69 -3.11
N HIS A 92 15.60 11.72 -3.57
CA HIS A 92 15.14 13.11 -3.51
C HIS A 92 15.26 13.77 -4.88
N VAL A 93 14.18 14.44 -5.33
CA VAL A 93 14.16 15.25 -6.54
C VAL A 93 14.03 16.72 -6.12
N LYS A 94 14.99 17.54 -6.56
CA LYS A 94 14.96 18.99 -6.38
C LYS A 94 14.37 19.65 -7.63
N ASP A 95 13.45 20.59 -7.44
CA ASP A 95 12.85 21.40 -8.51
C ASP A 95 12.21 20.58 -9.66
N GLY A 96 11.54 19.47 -9.32
CA GLY A 96 10.94 18.56 -10.30
C GLY A 96 9.96 17.55 -9.71
N GLY A 97 9.50 16.61 -10.54
CA GLY A 97 8.61 15.51 -10.15
C GLY A 97 9.33 14.16 -10.06
N PHE A 98 8.72 13.21 -9.37
CA PHE A 98 9.15 11.82 -9.33
C PHE A 98 8.00 10.92 -9.80
N ASP A 99 8.20 10.25 -10.94
CA ASP A 99 7.24 9.30 -11.51
C ASP A 99 7.77 7.87 -11.36
N LEU A 100 6.95 6.98 -10.80
CA LEU A 100 7.21 5.55 -10.72
C LEU A 100 6.11 4.80 -11.47
N SER A 101 6.46 4.16 -12.57
CA SER A 101 5.49 3.51 -13.47
C SER A 101 6.02 2.16 -14.00
N SER A 102 5.09 1.29 -14.37
CA SER A 102 5.34 -0.05 -14.92
C SER A 102 4.14 -0.48 -15.75
N GLU A 103 4.36 -1.14 -16.89
CA GLU A 103 3.28 -1.65 -17.75
C GLU A 103 2.54 -2.83 -17.10
N ALA A 104 3.23 -3.62 -16.27
CA ALA A 104 2.67 -4.80 -15.62
C ALA A 104 2.15 -4.49 -14.21
N GLY A 105 2.98 -3.89 -13.36
CA GLY A 105 2.62 -3.61 -11.98
C GLY A 105 3.75 -3.03 -11.12
N VAL A 106 3.35 -2.45 -9.99
CA VAL A 106 4.22 -1.89 -8.96
C VAL A 106 3.80 -2.47 -7.61
N SER A 107 4.75 -3.00 -6.85
CA SER A 107 4.54 -3.47 -5.47
C SER A 107 5.36 -2.63 -4.50
N LEU A 108 4.71 -2.09 -3.47
CA LEU A 108 5.35 -1.39 -2.36
C LEU A 108 5.12 -2.21 -1.09
N ALA A 109 6.19 -2.60 -0.41
CA ALA A 109 6.13 -3.39 0.81
C ALA A 109 7.11 -2.81 1.84
N ALA A 110 6.64 -2.73 3.09
CA ALA A 110 7.43 -2.34 4.25
C ALA A 110 7.06 -3.25 5.42
N THR A 111 8.05 -3.61 6.25
CA THR A 111 7.84 -4.46 7.43
C THR A 111 7.32 -3.70 8.64
N GLU A 112 7.63 -2.40 8.71
CA GLU A 112 7.26 -1.54 9.84
C GLU A 112 6.26 -0.47 9.41
N GLU A 113 6.66 0.45 8.53
CA GLU A 113 5.84 1.60 8.17
C GLU A 113 5.87 1.90 6.66
N LEU A 114 4.70 2.24 6.13
CA LEU A 114 4.54 2.89 4.82
C LEU A 114 3.78 4.21 5.01
N ALA A 115 4.51 5.33 4.93
CA ALA A 115 3.95 6.67 5.09
C ALA A 115 3.77 7.37 3.73
N MET A 116 2.61 8.01 3.54
CA MET A 116 2.32 8.86 2.38
C MET A 116 1.85 10.23 2.86
N VAL A 117 2.64 11.26 2.61
CA VAL A 117 2.34 12.64 3.04
C VAL A 117 2.31 13.54 1.82
N ALA A 118 1.14 14.11 1.54
CA ALA A 118 0.97 15.08 0.47
C ALA A 118 -0.24 15.97 0.75
N PRO A 119 -0.27 17.23 0.27
CA PRO A 119 -1.48 18.05 0.27
C PRO A 119 -2.62 17.45 -0.56
N LYS A 120 -2.30 16.60 -1.55
CA LYS A 120 -3.27 15.92 -2.41
C LYS A 120 -2.81 14.50 -2.71
N VAL A 121 -3.72 13.54 -2.53
CA VAL A 121 -3.54 12.11 -2.90
C VAL A 121 -4.73 11.70 -3.77
N SER A 122 -4.47 10.98 -4.86
CA SER A 122 -5.50 10.41 -5.74
C SER A 122 -5.26 8.93 -5.95
N LEU A 123 -6.30 8.11 -5.74
CA LEU A 123 -6.29 6.69 -6.00
C LEU A 123 -7.36 6.36 -7.05
N HIS A 124 -6.92 5.82 -8.19
CA HIS A 124 -7.80 5.35 -9.26
C HIS A 124 -7.57 3.85 -9.44
N ALA A 125 -8.59 3.05 -9.13
CA ALA A 125 -8.49 1.60 -9.21
C ALA A 125 -9.84 0.98 -9.60
N GLY A 126 -9.80 -0.10 -10.38
CA GLY A 126 -10.99 -0.93 -10.62
C GLY A 126 -11.35 -1.79 -9.39
N THR A 127 -10.37 -2.13 -8.56
CA THR A 127 -10.57 -2.86 -7.30
C THR A 127 -9.55 -2.39 -6.27
N ALA A 128 -10.01 -2.15 -5.05
CA ALA A 128 -9.18 -1.83 -3.89
C ALA A 128 -9.57 -2.72 -2.72
N ARG A 129 -8.57 -3.25 -2.00
CA ARG A 129 -8.76 -4.03 -0.78
C ARG A 129 -7.84 -3.47 0.29
N ALA A 130 -8.40 -3.18 1.45
CA ALA A 130 -7.66 -2.75 2.62
C ALA A 130 -8.09 -3.62 3.80
N THR A 131 -7.11 -4.09 4.56
CA THR A 131 -7.30 -4.72 5.86
C THR A 131 -6.61 -3.83 6.86
N VAL A 132 -7.40 -3.23 7.74
CA VAL A 132 -6.94 -2.16 8.63
C VAL A 132 -7.51 -2.45 10.01
N GLU A 133 -6.67 -2.40 11.03
CA GLU A 133 -7.10 -2.54 12.43
C GLU A 133 -7.75 -1.25 12.92
N VAL A 134 -7.11 -0.10 12.68
CA VAL A 134 -7.61 1.21 13.06
C VAL A 134 -7.61 2.16 11.86
N PHE A 135 -8.78 2.70 11.53
CA PHE A 135 -8.95 3.70 10.48
C PHE A 135 -9.42 5.03 11.09
N ASN A 136 -8.57 6.05 11.04
CA ASN A 136 -8.89 7.39 11.49
C ASN A 136 -9.08 8.31 10.27
N TYR A 137 -10.24 8.95 10.19
CA TYR A 137 -10.53 9.96 9.17
C TYR A 137 -10.87 11.28 9.83
N LEU A 138 -10.09 12.32 9.50
CA LEU A 138 -10.39 13.69 9.86
C LEU A 138 -10.50 14.51 8.58
N GLY A 139 -11.67 15.06 8.32
CA GLY A 139 -11.92 15.86 7.12
C GLY A 139 -13.19 16.68 7.23
N HIS A 140 -13.35 17.63 6.31
CA HIS A 140 -14.54 18.50 6.26
C HIS A 140 -15.75 17.83 5.59
N SER A 141 -15.52 16.92 4.65
CA SER A 141 -16.60 16.25 3.93
C SER A 141 -16.22 14.82 3.57
N PHE A 142 -17.20 13.95 3.50
CA PHE A 142 -17.07 12.59 2.99
C PHE A 142 -18.23 12.33 2.03
N SER A 143 -17.93 11.83 0.83
CA SER A 143 -18.94 11.53 -0.19
C SER A 143 -18.64 10.16 -0.79
N ALA A 144 -19.65 9.30 -0.80
CA ALA A 144 -19.56 7.96 -1.35
C ALA A 144 -20.81 7.63 -2.16
N ARG A 145 -20.61 7.07 -3.35
CA ARG A 145 -21.69 6.52 -4.19
C ARG A 145 -21.48 5.02 -4.29
N LEU A 146 -22.27 4.28 -3.53
CA LEU A 146 -22.07 2.85 -3.31
C LEU A 146 -23.30 2.10 -3.79
N LYS A 147 -23.10 0.98 -4.51
CA LYS A 147 -24.19 0.07 -4.88
C LYS A 147 -24.62 -0.82 -3.71
N LYS A 148 -23.69 -1.14 -2.82
CA LYS A 148 -23.92 -2.02 -1.66
C LYS A 148 -22.99 -1.61 -0.53
N ILE A 149 -23.53 -1.61 0.68
CA ILE A 149 -22.80 -1.44 1.93
C ILE A 149 -23.19 -2.60 2.83
N LYS A 150 -22.21 -3.23 3.49
CA LYS A 150 -22.44 -4.22 4.54
C LYS A 150 -21.54 -3.85 5.71
N ILE A 151 -22.15 -3.64 6.88
CA ILE A 151 -21.46 -3.34 8.12
C ILE A 151 -21.82 -4.45 9.10
N VAL A 152 -20.81 -5.03 9.75
CA VAL A 152 -20.97 -5.99 10.84
C VAL A 152 -20.11 -5.47 11.98
N ALA A 153 -20.74 -5.11 13.09
CA ALA A 153 -20.06 -4.47 14.22
C ALA A 153 -20.64 -5.00 15.54
N GLY A 154 -19.80 -5.08 16.57
CA GLY A 154 -20.26 -5.40 17.93
C GLY A 154 -20.88 -4.19 18.65
N ARG A 155 -20.35 -2.98 18.40
CA ARG A 155 -20.89 -1.70 18.86
C ARG A 155 -20.73 -0.67 17.75
N ALA A 156 -21.72 0.18 17.59
CA ALA A 156 -21.68 1.31 16.68
C ALA A 156 -22.33 2.51 17.35
N GLU A 157 -21.71 3.68 17.20
CA GLU A 157 -22.24 4.95 17.68
C GLU A 157 -22.18 5.95 16.54
N ASN A 158 -23.28 6.65 16.35
CA ASN A 158 -23.40 7.67 15.34
C ASN A 158 -23.90 8.95 16.00
N VAL A 159 -23.14 10.03 15.86
CA VAL A 159 -23.52 11.35 16.37
C VAL A 159 -23.61 12.29 15.18
N PHE A 160 -24.83 12.77 14.92
CA PHE A 160 -25.11 13.67 13.80
C PHE A 160 -25.83 14.92 14.31
N HIS A 161 -25.49 16.09 13.78
CA HIS A 161 -26.32 17.28 13.94
C HIS A 161 -27.65 17.13 13.17
N ARG A 162 -27.60 16.54 11.98
CA ARG A 162 -28.75 16.21 11.16
C ARG A 162 -28.47 14.94 10.37
N LEU A 163 -29.38 13.97 10.46
CA LEU A 163 -29.41 12.78 9.62
C LEU A 163 -30.63 12.86 8.70
N THR A 164 -30.48 12.48 7.43
CA THR A 164 -31.59 12.39 6.48
C THR A 164 -31.44 11.11 5.70
N GLU A 165 -32.44 10.25 5.80
CA GLU A 165 -32.44 8.94 5.17
C GLU A 165 -33.68 8.83 4.29
N ARG A 166 -33.50 8.30 3.08
CA ARG A 166 -34.60 7.94 2.19
C ARG A 166 -34.46 6.47 1.87
N LEU A 167 -35.28 5.68 2.52
CA LEU A 167 -35.24 4.22 2.48
C LEU A 167 -36.48 3.72 1.73
N THR A 168 -36.31 2.74 0.85
CA THR A 168 -37.44 2.04 0.23
C THR A 168 -37.97 0.96 1.16
N ASN A 169 -37.07 0.09 1.63
CA ASN A 169 -37.38 -0.95 2.61
C ASN A 169 -36.44 -0.78 3.80
N THR A 170 -36.98 -0.90 5.01
CA THR A 170 -36.22 -0.86 6.26
C THR A 170 -36.73 -1.95 7.20
N PHE A 171 -35.80 -2.62 7.85
CA PHE A 171 -36.09 -3.65 8.84
C PHE A 171 -35.19 -3.41 10.05
N ARG A 172 -35.80 -3.24 11.22
CA ARG A 172 -35.10 -3.10 12.50
C ARG A 172 -35.56 -4.23 13.41
N TYR A 173 -34.60 -5.01 13.90
CA TYR A 173 -34.84 -6.10 14.84
C TYR A 173 -34.07 -5.78 16.11
N VAL A 174 -34.78 -5.36 17.15
CA VAL A 174 -34.21 -4.99 18.44
C VAL A 174 -34.67 -6.01 19.47
N THR A 175 -33.73 -6.70 20.11
CA THR A 175 -34.03 -7.81 21.03
C THR A 175 -34.27 -7.35 22.47
N GLU A 176 -33.60 -6.28 22.89
CA GLU A 176 -33.64 -5.80 24.27
C GLU A 176 -34.39 -4.48 24.39
N HIS A 177 -33.77 -3.38 23.97
CA HIS A 177 -34.31 -2.03 24.19
C HIS A 177 -34.19 -1.17 22.94
N GLU A 178 -35.31 -0.59 22.51
CA GLU A 178 -35.34 0.51 21.55
C GLU A 178 -35.96 1.71 22.25
N GLU A 179 -35.25 2.83 22.25
CA GLU A 179 -35.74 4.09 22.79
C GLU A 179 -35.65 5.18 21.74
N VAL A 180 -36.75 5.89 21.59
CA VAL A 180 -36.87 7.01 20.65
C VAL A 180 -37.32 8.23 21.43
N GLN A 181 -36.40 9.15 21.66
CA GLN A 181 -36.69 10.46 22.24
C GLN A 181 -36.67 11.51 21.13
N THR A 182 -37.81 12.17 20.91
CA THR A 182 -37.98 13.14 19.82
C THR A 182 -38.88 14.27 20.25
N GLY A 183 -38.63 15.49 19.77
CA GLY A 183 -39.57 16.61 19.97
C GLY A 183 -40.88 16.45 19.18
N SER A 184 -40.83 15.78 18.03
CA SER A 184 -42.02 15.42 17.24
C SER A 184 -41.73 14.16 16.41
N THR A 185 -42.67 13.22 16.41
CA THR A 185 -42.63 12.02 15.57
C THR A 185 -43.97 11.86 14.86
N ARG A 186 -43.92 11.46 13.59
CA ARG A 186 -45.10 11.17 12.77
C ARG A 186 -44.91 9.87 12.01
N TYR A 187 -45.87 8.96 12.15
CA TYR A 187 -46.01 7.79 11.30
C TYR A 187 -47.11 8.06 10.28
N LEU A 188 -46.77 8.02 9.00
CA LEU A 188 -47.74 8.03 7.91
C LEU A 188 -47.60 6.69 7.20
N VAL A 189 -48.67 5.91 7.21
CA VAL A 189 -48.70 4.56 6.65
C VAL A 189 -49.83 4.51 5.63
N GLU A 190 -49.53 4.00 4.43
CA GLU A 190 -50.50 3.94 3.32
C GLU A 190 -51.57 2.87 3.56
N ASP A 191 -51.16 1.67 4.01
CA ASP A 191 -52.06 0.54 4.18
C ASP A 191 -52.38 0.24 5.65
N THR A 192 -51.44 -0.34 6.39
CA THR A 192 -51.71 -0.84 7.75
C THR A 192 -50.54 -0.56 8.68
N LEU A 193 -50.83 0.13 9.78
CA LEU A 193 -49.94 0.24 10.93
C LEU A 193 -50.38 -0.78 11.99
N THR A 194 -49.52 -1.71 12.36
CA THR A 194 -49.77 -2.67 13.44
C THR A 194 -48.80 -2.44 14.58
N MET A 195 -49.32 -2.33 15.80
CA MET A 195 -48.53 -2.32 17.02
C MET A 195 -49.06 -3.42 17.93
N HIS A 196 -48.17 -4.32 18.34
CA HIS A 196 -48.52 -5.45 19.21
C HIS A 196 -47.55 -5.47 20.38
N SER A 197 -48.09 -5.42 21.60
CA SER A 197 -47.33 -5.47 22.83
C SER A 197 -48.13 -6.18 23.92
N LYS A 198 -47.45 -6.64 24.98
CA LYS A 198 -48.15 -7.14 26.17
C LYS A 198 -48.89 -6.03 26.92
N ASN A 199 -48.27 -4.85 26.97
CA ASN A 199 -48.82 -3.65 27.59
C ASN A 199 -48.53 -2.45 26.68
N ALA A 200 -49.47 -1.53 26.55
CA ALA A 200 -49.29 -0.25 25.88
C ALA A 200 -49.87 0.87 26.75
N MET A 201 -49.19 2.01 26.80
CA MET A 201 -49.61 3.17 27.57
C MET A 201 -49.48 4.41 26.69
N HIS A 202 -50.61 5.07 26.44
CA HIS A 202 -50.66 6.35 25.73
C HIS A 202 -51.07 7.43 26.73
N MET A 203 -50.12 8.31 27.06
CA MET A 203 -50.35 9.47 27.92
C MET A 203 -50.32 10.74 27.07
N ALA A 204 -51.34 11.58 27.20
CA ALA A 204 -51.38 12.89 26.58
C ALA A 204 -51.95 13.90 27.58
N GLU A 205 -51.36 15.09 27.62
CA GLU A 205 -51.82 16.18 28.49
C GLU A 205 -53.01 16.94 27.88
N GLU A 206 -53.03 17.08 26.55
CA GLU A 206 -54.07 17.85 25.84
C GLU A 206 -55.13 16.96 25.18
N MET A 207 -54.73 16.09 24.24
CA MET A 207 -55.69 15.33 23.44
C MET A 207 -55.12 14.01 22.93
N VAL A 208 -55.94 12.96 23.03
CA VAL A 208 -55.83 11.76 22.19
C VAL A 208 -57.08 11.73 21.30
N SER A 209 -56.89 11.66 19.99
CA SER A 209 -57.98 11.51 19.02
C SER A 209 -57.78 10.24 18.21
N ILE A 210 -58.81 9.39 18.19
CA ILE A 210 -58.85 8.14 17.44
C ILE A 210 -60.12 8.16 16.60
N ASN A 211 -59.97 8.08 15.28
CA ASN A 211 -61.07 7.99 14.35
C ASN A 211 -60.92 6.70 13.54
N ALA A 212 -61.93 5.84 13.59
CA ALA A 212 -61.96 4.58 12.87
C ALA A 212 -63.41 4.19 12.60
N GLU A 213 -63.63 3.41 11.54
CA GLU A 213 -64.95 2.80 11.28
C GLU A 213 -65.35 1.85 12.42
N GLN A 214 -64.38 1.16 13.02
CA GLN A 214 -64.58 0.25 14.15
C GLN A 214 -63.46 0.40 15.18
N ILE A 215 -63.82 0.43 16.46
CA ILE A 215 -62.89 0.42 17.60
C ILE A 215 -63.35 -0.69 18.55
N HIS A 216 -62.45 -1.64 18.83
CA HIS A 216 -62.68 -2.69 19.83
C HIS A 216 -61.79 -2.43 21.05
N LEU A 217 -62.43 -2.19 22.20
CA LEU A 217 -61.78 -2.06 23.49
C LEU A 217 -62.26 -3.24 24.35
N CYS A 218 -61.35 -4.12 24.75
CA CYS A 218 -61.65 -5.33 25.53
C CYS A 218 -60.69 -5.49 26.71
#